data_AF-A0A5R9L137-F1
#
_entry.id   AF-A0A5R9L137-F1
#
_cell.length_a   1.000
_cell.length_b   1.000
_cell.length_c   1.000
_cell.angle_alpha   90.00
_cell.angle_beta   90.00
_cell.angle_gamma   90.00
#
_symmetry.space_group_name_H-M   'P 1'
#
loop_
_entity.id
_entity.type
_entity.pdbx_description
1 polymer ?
#
loop_
_entity_poly.entity_id
_entity_poly.type
_entity_poly.pdbx_seq_one_letter_code
_entity_poly.pdbx_strand_id
1 'polypeptide(L)'
;MKHFSLILLVISFLTSCDSKKEESSQSADKLPITGTWQLLQGTLIEKGDTTVTRYAGNISFIKILNDTHFSFLQHDLTKGKDSSAVFVAGGGAYTLKDSTYTEHLEYCSARDWEGNDFTFTIEIKGDTLVQRGVEKVAKLGIERVNVEKYVRLRKL
;
A
#
# COMPACT_ATOMS: atom_id res chain seq x y z
N MET A 1 -0.45 -74.77 23.00
CA MET A 1 -0.21 -73.33 23.24
C MET A 1 1.26 -73.01 22.98
N LYS A 2 1.60 -72.55 21.77
CA LYS A 2 2.84 -71.81 21.47
C LYS A 2 2.51 -70.87 20.31
N HIS A 3 2.32 -69.60 20.63
CA HIS A 3 2.07 -68.54 19.64
C HIS A 3 3.38 -68.23 18.92
N PHE A 4 3.39 -68.41 17.60
CA PHE A 4 4.50 -68.01 16.74
C PHE A 4 4.35 -66.52 16.45
N SER A 5 5.18 -65.72 17.12
CA SER A 5 5.33 -64.29 16.86
C SER A 5 6.63 -64.12 16.08
N LEU A 6 6.56 -63.68 14.82
CA LEU A 6 7.58 -62.79 14.26
C LEU A 6 7.04 -62.06 13.02
N ILE A 7 6.55 -60.86 13.29
CA ILE A 7 6.30 -59.79 12.32
C ILE A 7 7.66 -59.28 11.84
N LEU A 8 7.98 -59.46 10.56
CA LEU A 8 8.95 -58.60 9.86
C LEU A 8 8.82 -58.80 8.33
N LEU A 9 8.04 -57.94 7.67
CA LEU A 9 8.31 -57.61 6.26
C LEU A 9 8.32 -56.10 6.09
N VAL A 10 9.52 -55.64 5.80
CA VAL A 10 10.00 -54.26 5.73
C VAL A 10 9.64 -53.67 4.37
N ILE A 11 8.94 -52.53 4.41
CA ILE A 11 9.18 -51.26 3.69
C ILE A 11 9.75 -51.37 2.27
N SER A 12 8.96 -50.94 1.27
CA SER A 12 9.42 -50.32 0.01
C SER A 12 8.27 -49.66 -0.76
N PHE A 13 7.74 -48.54 -0.27
CA PHE A 13 6.93 -47.62 -1.09
C PHE A 13 7.25 -46.17 -0.73
N LEU A 14 8.45 -45.74 -1.10
CA LEU A 14 8.78 -44.33 -1.24
C LEU A 14 9.48 -44.18 -2.58
N THR A 15 8.82 -43.52 -3.54
CA THR A 15 9.40 -42.61 -4.54
C THR A 15 8.41 -42.44 -5.71
N SER A 16 7.53 -41.46 -5.61
CA SER A 16 7.22 -40.59 -6.76
C SER A 16 6.54 -39.34 -6.22
N CYS A 17 7.33 -38.50 -5.55
CA CYS A 17 6.98 -37.10 -5.41
C CYS A 17 7.59 -36.43 -6.63
N ASP A 18 6.81 -36.39 -7.72
CA ASP A 18 7.14 -35.61 -8.90
C ASP A 18 7.12 -34.15 -8.47
N SER A 19 8.27 -33.66 -8.03
CA SER A 19 8.46 -32.26 -7.69
C SER A 19 8.47 -31.54 -9.03
N LYS A 20 7.28 -31.18 -9.52
CA LYS A 20 7.15 -30.12 -10.52
C LYS A 20 7.96 -28.96 -9.98
N LYS A 21 9.14 -28.74 -10.57
CA LYS A 21 9.81 -27.46 -10.53
C LYS A 21 8.77 -26.49 -11.07
N GLU A 22 8.11 -25.78 -10.16
CA GLU A 22 7.52 -24.51 -10.53
C GLU A 22 8.68 -23.71 -11.13
N GLU A 23 8.56 -23.45 -12.43
CA GLU A 23 9.33 -22.42 -13.07
C GLU A 23 9.09 -21.16 -12.24
N SER A 24 10.05 -20.83 -11.40
CA SER A 24 10.18 -19.49 -10.85
C SER A 24 10.36 -18.58 -12.07
N SER A 25 9.24 -18.11 -12.61
CA SER A 25 9.22 -16.86 -13.34
C SER A 25 10.02 -15.90 -12.47
N GLN A 26 11.18 -15.50 -12.96
CA GLN A 26 11.95 -14.44 -12.35
C GLN A 26 11.05 -13.22 -12.40
N SER A 27 10.32 -12.97 -11.31
CA SER A 27 9.57 -11.76 -11.13
C SER A 27 10.60 -10.65 -11.16
N ALA A 28 10.51 -9.74 -12.13
CA ALA A 28 11.15 -8.44 -12.03
C ALA A 28 10.97 -7.94 -10.59
N ASP A 29 12.06 -7.58 -9.91
CA ASP A 29 12.07 -7.20 -8.50
C ASP A 29 10.87 -6.29 -8.20
N LYS A 30 9.85 -6.86 -7.54
CA LYS A 30 8.62 -6.13 -7.23
C LYS A 30 9.05 -4.98 -6.31
N LEU A 31 8.78 -3.74 -6.71
CA LEU A 31 9.12 -2.56 -5.88
C LEU A 31 8.62 -2.81 -4.45
N PRO A 32 9.46 -2.65 -3.41
CA PRO A 32 9.14 -3.08 -2.06
C PRO A 32 8.22 -2.08 -1.34
N ILE A 33 7.02 -1.85 -1.88
CA ILE A 33 6.07 -0.83 -1.39
C ILE A 33 5.26 -1.30 -0.18
N THR A 34 5.11 -2.61 0.04
CA THR A 34 4.34 -3.16 1.17
C THR A 34 4.88 -2.64 2.50
N GLY A 35 3.98 -2.22 3.39
CA GLY A 35 4.29 -1.68 4.72
C GLY A 35 3.46 -0.45 5.08
N THR A 36 3.80 0.13 6.22
CA THR A 36 3.18 1.39 6.69
C THR A 36 4.13 2.55 6.46
N TRP A 37 3.59 3.63 5.91
CA TRP A 37 4.31 4.80 5.46
C TRP A 37 3.72 6.05 6.10
N GLN A 38 4.52 6.80 6.84
CA GLN A 38 4.12 8.10 7.38
C GLN A 38 4.35 9.17 6.33
N LEU A 39 3.31 9.93 6.00
CA LEU A 39 3.44 11.09 5.11
C LEU A 39 4.19 12.20 5.85
N LEU A 40 5.23 12.74 5.21
CA LEU A 40 6.02 13.85 5.74
C LEU A 40 5.65 15.17 5.06
N GLN A 41 5.40 15.12 3.75
CA GLN A 41 5.09 16.29 2.95
C GLN A 41 4.19 15.93 1.76
N GLY A 42 3.17 16.74 1.53
CA GLY A 42 2.37 16.75 0.30
C GLY A 42 2.60 18.05 -0.47
N THR A 43 2.59 17.97 -1.80
CA THR A 43 2.70 19.13 -2.70
C THR A 43 1.63 19.02 -3.76
N LEU A 44 0.74 20.01 -3.81
CA LEU A 44 -0.30 20.12 -4.81
C LEU A 44 0.05 21.25 -5.78
N ILE A 45 -0.06 20.98 -7.08
CA ILE A 45 0.08 21.99 -8.13
C ILE A 45 -1.21 22.02 -8.93
N GLU A 46 -1.94 23.13 -8.86
CA GLU A 46 -3.24 23.30 -9.51
C GLU A 46 -3.32 24.70 -10.12
N LYS A 47 -3.67 24.80 -11.41
CA LYS A 47 -3.84 26.09 -12.12
C LYS A 47 -2.64 27.06 -12.02
N GLY A 48 -1.42 26.52 -11.86
CA GLY A 48 -0.19 27.30 -11.74
C GLY A 48 0.22 27.62 -10.30
N ASP A 49 -0.68 27.43 -9.33
CA ASP A 49 -0.39 27.61 -7.91
C ASP A 49 0.20 26.35 -7.31
N THR A 50 1.19 26.51 -6.41
CA THR A 50 1.83 25.41 -5.68
C THR A 50 1.56 25.54 -4.19
N THR A 51 0.93 24.52 -3.61
CA THR A 51 0.71 24.41 -2.16
C THR A 51 1.58 23.29 -1.61
N VAL A 52 2.37 23.59 -0.57
CA VAL A 52 3.21 22.61 0.13
C VAL A 52 2.72 22.46 1.57
N THR A 53 2.30 21.25 1.92
CA THR A 53 1.85 20.90 3.27
C THR A 53 2.90 20.02 3.93
N ARG A 54 3.40 20.43 5.10
CA ARG A 54 4.27 19.59 5.94
C ARG A 54 3.42 18.95 7.03
N TYR A 55 3.46 17.63 7.10
CA TYR A 55 2.74 16.84 8.09
C TYR A 55 3.61 16.69 9.34
N ALA A 56 3.88 17.84 9.96
CA ALA A 56 4.62 17.96 11.21
C ALA A 56 3.76 18.73 12.22
N GLY A 57 3.78 18.31 13.49
CA GLY A 57 3.02 18.96 14.55
C GLY A 57 1.78 18.17 14.96
N ASN A 58 0.60 18.75 14.82
CA ASN A 58 -0.67 18.27 15.38
C ASN A 58 -1.49 17.36 14.46
N ILE A 59 -0.96 16.98 13.29
CA ILE A 59 -1.63 16.06 12.35
C ILE A 59 -0.69 14.90 12.05
N SER A 60 -1.24 13.69 12.04
CA SER A 60 -0.58 12.49 11.52
C SER A 60 -1.31 11.97 10.30
N PHE A 61 -0.56 11.50 9.31
CA PHE A 61 -1.09 10.85 8.13
C PHE A 61 -0.25 9.61 7.82
N ILE A 62 -0.89 8.44 7.76
CA ILE A 62 -0.26 7.20 7.32
C ILE A 62 -0.93 6.63 6.08
N LYS A 63 -0.14 5.95 5.26
CA LYS A 63 -0.58 5.04 4.19
C LYS A 63 -0.14 3.62 4.55
N ILE A 64 -1.06 2.67 4.48
CA ILE A 64 -0.83 1.25 4.71
C ILE A 64 -0.97 0.55 3.36
N LEU A 65 0.06 -0.15 2.93
CA LEU A 65 0.08 -0.95 1.71
C LEU A 65 0.26 -2.41 2.11
N ASN A 66 -0.75 -3.24 1.81
CA ASN A 66 -0.60 -4.69 1.86
C ASN A 66 -0.37 -5.23 0.44
N ASP A 67 -0.51 -6.54 0.21
CA ASP A 67 -0.22 -7.14 -1.10
C ASP A 67 -1.19 -6.76 -2.22
N THR A 68 -2.39 -6.28 -1.90
CA THR A 68 -3.50 -6.07 -2.85
C THR A 68 -4.21 -4.73 -2.69
N HIS A 69 -4.15 -4.13 -1.50
CA HIS A 69 -4.93 -2.97 -1.10
C HIS A 69 -4.06 -1.91 -0.43
N PHE A 70 -4.55 -0.69 -0.53
CA PHE A 70 -4.04 0.45 0.21
C PHE A 70 -5.12 1.00 1.14
N SER A 71 -4.68 1.67 2.19
CA SER A 71 -5.53 2.57 2.95
C SER A 71 -4.71 3.77 3.41
N PHE A 72 -5.34 4.93 3.50
CA PHE A 72 -4.77 6.09 4.16
C PHE A 72 -5.64 6.53 5.33
N LEU A 73 -4.98 7.05 6.36
CA LEU A 73 -5.60 7.56 7.57
C LEU A 73 -4.90 8.86 7.93
N GLN A 74 -5.66 9.94 8.03
CA GLN A 74 -5.22 11.23 8.56
C GLN A 74 -6.04 11.53 9.79
N HIS A 75 -5.40 11.97 10.86
CA HIS A 75 -6.10 12.49 12.03
C HIS A 75 -5.32 13.58 12.74
N ASP A 76 -6.04 14.44 13.47
CA ASP A 76 -5.43 15.33 14.44
C ASP A 76 -4.95 14.58 15.69
N LEU A 77 -3.91 15.09 16.34
CA LEU A 77 -3.34 14.53 17.56
C LEU A 77 -4.05 15.01 18.84
N THR A 78 -5.03 15.92 18.70
CA THR A 78 -5.78 16.51 19.83
C THR A 78 -7.13 15.83 20.06
N LYS A 79 -7.45 14.80 19.26
CA LYS A 79 -8.68 14.00 19.29
C LYS A 79 -9.94 14.84 19.05
N GLY A 80 -9.86 15.80 18.13
CA GLY A 80 -10.96 16.68 17.74
C GLY A 80 -11.37 17.69 18.81
N LYS A 81 -10.49 17.99 19.77
CA LYS A 81 -10.81 18.85 20.92
C LYS A 81 -10.51 20.33 20.69
N ASP A 82 -9.90 20.68 19.56
CA ASP A 82 -9.60 22.06 19.19
C ASP A 82 -9.97 22.33 17.72
N SER A 83 -9.61 23.53 17.23
CA SER A 83 -9.91 23.96 15.86
C SER A 83 -9.17 23.17 14.77
N SER A 84 -8.28 22.24 15.13
CA SER A 84 -7.56 21.39 14.18
C SER A 84 -8.22 20.02 13.96
N ALA A 85 -9.41 19.80 14.54
CA ALA A 85 -10.18 18.58 14.41
C ALA A 85 -10.24 18.08 12.96
N VAL A 86 -9.65 16.92 12.70
CA VAL A 86 -9.67 16.29 11.38
C VAL A 86 -9.60 14.78 11.53
N PHE A 87 -10.43 14.08 10.76
CA PHE A 87 -10.29 12.65 10.51
C PHE A 87 -10.68 12.38 9.07
N VAL A 88 -9.72 11.95 8.25
CA VAL A 88 -9.92 11.60 6.85
C VAL A 88 -9.38 10.20 6.65
N ALA A 89 -10.15 9.35 6.01
CA ALA A 89 -9.76 8.00 5.69
C ALA A 89 -10.15 7.65 4.26
N GLY A 90 -9.42 6.72 3.68
CA GLY A 90 -9.81 6.07 2.44
C GLY A 90 -8.98 4.83 2.14
N GLY A 91 -9.32 4.15 1.05
CA GLY A 91 -8.65 2.93 0.64
C GLY A 91 -9.39 2.19 -0.46
N GLY A 92 -8.78 1.10 -0.91
CA GLY A 92 -9.30 0.23 -1.96
C GLY A 92 -8.20 -0.67 -2.52
N ALA A 93 -8.48 -1.36 -3.62
CA ALA A 93 -7.48 -2.15 -4.32
C ALA A 93 -6.44 -1.25 -5.00
N TYR A 94 -5.27 -1.82 -5.31
CA TYR A 94 -4.31 -1.15 -6.20
C TYR A 94 -3.67 -2.13 -7.17
N THR A 95 -3.14 -1.59 -8.27
CA THR A 95 -2.23 -2.31 -9.16
C THR A 95 -0.85 -1.67 -9.15
N LEU A 96 0.19 -2.50 -9.28
CA LEU A 96 1.58 -2.05 -9.37
C LEU A 96 2.27 -2.81 -10.50
N LYS A 97 2.75 -2.08 -11.49
CA LYS A 97 3.58 -2.59 -12.58
C LYS A 97 4.78 -1.67 -12.75
N ASP A 98 5.98 -2.23 -12.54
CA ASP A 98 7.21 -1.44 -12.45
C ASP A 98 7.01 -0.31 -11.42
N SER A 99 7.25 0.95 -11.79
CA SER A 99 6.96 2.13 -10.95
C SER A 99 5.53 2.67 -11.06
N THR A 100 4.69 2.11 -11.95
CA THR A 100 3.32 2.59 -12.16
C THR A 100 2.40 1.97 -11.10
N TYR A 101 1.87 2.82 -10.23
CA TYR A 101 0.99 2.46 -9.13
C TYR A 101 -0.37 3.12 -9.33
N THR A 102 -1.43 2.33 -9.46
CA THR A 102 -2.80 2.83 -9.63
C THR A 102 -3.66 2.41 -8.46
N GLU A 103 -4.21 3.40 -7.76
CA GLU A 103 -5.20 3.23 -6.70
C GLU A 103 -6.59 3.19 -7.29
N HIS A 104 -7.37 2.17 -6.92
CA HIS A 104 -8.79 2.06 -7.22
C HIS A 104 -9.56 2.45 -5.95
N LEU A 105 -10.02 3.71 -5.86
CA LEU A 105 -10.55 4.24 -4.61
C LEU A 105 -11.99 3.75 -4.36
N GLU A 106 -12.17 2.89 -3.36
CA GLU A 106 -13.45 2.25 -3.03
C GLU A 106 -14.13 2.85 -1.79
N TYR A 107 -13.30 3.24 -0.82
CA TYR A 107 -13.73 3.82 0.45
C TYR A 107 -13.08 5.18 0.60
N CYS A 108 -13.86 6.21 0.88
CA CYS A 108 -13.34 7.52 1.22
C CYS A 108 -14.29 8.27 2.14
N SER A 109 -13.74 9.00 3.12
CA SER A 109 -14.51 9.97 3.91
C SER A 109 -15.15 11.05 3.02
N ALA A 110 -14.48 11.45 1.92
CA ALA A 110 -15.06 12.25 0.85
C ALA A 110 -15.66 11.34 -0.23
N ARG A 111 -16.90 10.89 -0.03
CA ARG A 111 -17.58 9.88 -0.89
C ARG A 111 -17.62 10.23 -2.38
N ASP A 112 -17.65 11.53 -2.73
CA ASP A 112 -17.65 11.97 -4.13
C ASP A 112 -16.36 11.62 -4.91
N TRP A 113 -15.31 11.22 -4.21
CA TRP A 113 -14.06 10.74 -4.81
C TRP A 113 -14.08 9.25 -5.15
N GLU A 114 -15.01 8.47 -4.58
CA GLU A 114 -15.07 7.03 -4.78
C GLU A 114 -15.37 6.65 -6.24
N GLY A 115 -14.84 5.50 -6.65
CA GLY A 115 -14.96 4.97 -8.01
C GLY A 115 -14.04 5.64 -9.03
N ASN A 116 -13.15 6.53 -8.60
CA ASN A 116 -12.08 7.07 -9.44
C ASN A 116 -10.79 6.27 -9.26
N ASP A 117 -10.00 6.23 -10.34
CA ASP A 117 -8.66 5.66 -10.34
C ASP A 117 -7.62 6.78 -10.29
N PHE A 118 -6.60 6.60 -9.46
CA PHE A 118 -5.49 7.56 -9.32
C PHE A 118 -4.17 6.87 -9.64
N THR A 119 -3.52 7.30 -10.72
CA THR A 119 -2.25 6.71 -11.16
C THR A 119 -1.06 7.59 -10.79
N PHE A 120 -0.09 6.98 -10.14
CA PHE A 120 1.13 7.59 -9.66
C PHE A 120 2.36 6.85 -10.19
N THR A 121 3.47 7.57 -10.30
CA THR A 121 4.81 6.98 -10.39
C THR A 121 5.41 6.91 -8.99
N ILE A 122 5.88 5.74 -8.58
CA ILE A 122 6.51 5.48 -7.29
C ILE A 122 8.03 5.40 -7.45
N GLU A 123 8.74 6.06 -6.54
CA GLU A 123 10.17 5.91 -6.34
C GLU A 123 10.46 5.54 -4.88
N ILE A 124 11.26 4.50 -4.67
CA ILE A 124 11.74 4.10 -3.34
C ILE A 124 13.26 4.27 -3.27
N LYS A 125 13.73 4.97 -2.23
CA LYS A 125 15.15 5.10 -1.87
C LYS A 125 15.29 4.89 -0.37
N GLY A 126 15.82 3.73 0.03
CA GLY A 126 15.94 3.36 1.44
C GLY A 126 14.57 3.25 2.12
N ASP A 127 14.34 4.05 3.17
CA ASP A 127 13.07 4.15 3.87
C ASP A 127 12.17 5.28 3.35
N THR A 128 12.54 5.93 2.25
CA THR A 128 11.74 6.98 1.63
C THR A 128 10.96 6.44 0.42
N LEU A 129 9.67 6.75 0.39
CA LEU A 129 8.80 6.56 -0.77
C LEU A 129 8.35 7.94 -1.25
N VAL A 130 8.49 8.20 -2.54
CA VAL A 130 7.90 9.37 -3.20
C VAL A 130 6.90 8.86 -4.24
N GLN A 131 5.68 9.39 -4.20
CA GLN A 131 4.70 9.17 -5.25
C GLN A 131 4.35 10.49 -5.94
N ARG A 132 4.14 10.43 -7.25
CA ARG A 132 3.76 11.59 -8.05
C ARG A 132 2.76 11.19 -9.11
N GLY A 133 1.65 11.93 -9.21
CA GLY A 133 0.58 11.65 -10.16
C GLY A 133 -0.25 12.89 -10.46
N VAL A 134 -1.17 12.76 -11.40
CA VAL A 134 -2.22 13.75 -11.64
C VAL A 134 -3.50 13.20 -11.06
N GLU A 135 -4.05 13.90 -10.08
CA GLU A 135 -5.38 13.62 -9.55
C GLU A 135 -6.41 14.33 -10.40
N LYS A 136 -7.34 13.56 -10.96
CA LYS A 136 -8.44 14.10 -11.77
C LYS A 136 -9.75 13.52 -11.31
N VAL A 137 -10.62 14.38 -10.80
CA VAL A 137 -12.01 14.03 -10.45
C VAL A 137 -12.94 14.93 -11.24
N ALA A 138 -13.32 14.47 -12.43
CA ALA A 138 -14.03 15.30 -13.41
C ALA A 138 -15.34 15.88 -12.87
N LYS A 139 -16.10 15.10 -12.09
CA LYS A 139 -17.35 15.53 -11.46
C LYS A 139 -17.18 16.71 -10.50
N LEU A 140 -15.99 16.84 -9.90
CA LEU A 140 -15.64 17.91 -8.96
C LEU A 140 -14.85 19.04 -9.63
N GLY A 141 -14.55 18.93 -10.92
CA GLY A 141 -13.69 19.90 -11.63
C GLY A 141 -12.25 19.94 -11.10
N ILE A 142 -11.79 18.86 -10.46
CA ILE A 142 -10.45 18.74 -9.88
C ILE A 142 -9.51 18.18 -10.93
N GLU A 143 -8.40 18.89 -11.16
CA GLU A 143 -7.27 18.42 -11.96
C GLU A 143 -5.98 19.07 -11.43
N ARG A 144 -5.18 18.29 -10.71
CA ARG A 144 -3.98 18.78 -10.03
C ARG A 144 -2.86 17.75 -10.01
N VAL A 145 -1.62 18.21 -10.00
CA VAL A 145 -0.48 17.33 -9.70
C VAL A 145 -0.42 17.14 -8.20
N ASN A 146 -0.32 15.89 -7.74
CA ASN A 146 -0.03 15.55 -6.36
C ASN A 146 1.35 14.88 -6.27
N VAL A 147 2.20 15.38 -5.37
CA VAL A 147 3.49 14.78 -5.02
C VAL A 147 3.54 14.57 -3.52
N GLU A 148 3.73 13.34 -3.09
CA GLU A 148 3.75 12.98 -1.68
C GLU A 148 5.04 12.25 -1.33
N LYS A 149 5.65 12.66 -0.21
CA LYS A 149 6.88 12.08 0.32
C LYS A 149 6.61 11.44 1.67
N TYR A 150 6.93 10.16 1.76
CA TYR A 150 6.73 9.34 2.94
C TYR A 150 8.05 8.82 3.51
N VAL A 151 8.00 8.43 4.79
CA VAL A 151 9.00 7.59 5.43
C VAL A 151 8.37 6.30 5.94
N ARG A 152 9.08 5.18 5.79
CA ARG A 152 8.62 3.87 6.26
C ARG A 152 8.61 3.84 7.79
N LEU A 153 7.48 3.46 8.37
CA LEU A 153 7.40 3.15 9.79
C LEU A 153 8.03 1.78 10.06
N ARG A 154 8.95 1.73 11.02
CA ARG A 154 9.55 0.48 11.48
C ARG A 154 8.66 -0.13 12.55
N LYS A 155 8.59 -1.46 12.59
CA LYS A 155 7.99 -2.17 13.73
C LYS A 155 8.75 -1.75 14.99
N LEU A 156 8.00 -1.41 16.04
CA LEU A 156 8.53 -1.26 17.39
C LEU A 156 8.97 -2.63 17.92
#